data_AF-A0A2K8UH53-F1
#
_entry.id   AF-A0A2K8UH53-F1
#
_cell.length_a   1.000
_cell.length_b   1.000
_cell.length_c   1.000
_cell.angle_alpha   90.00
_cell.angle_beta   90.00
_cell.angle_gamma   90.00
#
_symmetry.space_group_name_H-M   'P 1'
#
loop_
_entity.id
_entity.type
_entity.pdbx_description
1 polymer ?
#
loop_
_entity_poly.entity_id
_entity_poly.type
_entity_poly.pdbx_seq_one_letter_code
_entity_poly.pdbx_strand_id
1 'polypeptide(L)'
;MTPQPAAVPQIDPSRFAALPGGKRKFNWFAFELACEIRQAIAPPLVRTLAKRGYDHARIKRSCIALAIGLQGVVRKQLRGEIPQMEIGWDQVEAAFPGLTDKMVDRLLDCTGTAWERLLSYCVACPSACVTNKDDYCPMFDDPLYSDG
;
A
#
# COMPACT_ATOMS: atom_id res chain seq x y z
N MET A 1 21.26 21.86 -11.09
CA MET A 1 21.00 20.49 -10.60
C MET A 1 20.45 20.60 -9.20
N THR A 2 19.13 20.45 -9.06
CA THR A 2 18.47 20.41 -7.76
C THR A 2 18.83 19.07 -7.11
N PRO A 3 19.27 19.02 -5.85
CA PRO A 3 19.51 17.75 -5.18
C PRO A 3 18.20 16.97 -5.13
N GLN A 4 18.22 15.78 -5.73
CA GLN A 4 17.13 14.83 -5.67
C GLN A 4 16.90 14.49 -4.20
N PRO A 5 15.68 14.65 -3.67
CA PRO A 5 15.42 14.38 -2.26
C PRO A 5 15.80 12.92 -1.97
N ALA A 6 16.58 12.71 -0.90
CA ALA A 6 17.03 11.39 -0.47
C ALA A 6 15.86 10.39 -0.57
N ALA A 7 16.05 9.35 -1.38
CA ALA A 7 15.01 8.39 -1.70
C ALA A 7 14.38 7.89 -0.40
N VAL A 8 13.06 8.08 -0.26
CA VAL A 8 12.31 7.46 0.83
C VAL A 8 12.63 5.97 0.75
N PRO A 9 13.16 5.35 1.83
CA PRO A 9 13.66 4.00 1.70
C PRO A 9 12.50 3.11 1.27
N GLN A 10 12.70 2.35 0.20
CA GLN A 10 11.64 1.68 -0.54
C GLN A 10 11.00 0.58 0.33
N ILE A 11 9.74 0.24 0.06
CA ILE A 11 9.14 -0.99 0.62
C ILE A 11 9.75 -2.15 -0.15
N ASP A 12 10.15 -3.20 0.57
CA ASP A 12 10.75 -4.40 -0.02
C ASP A 12 9.64 -5.36 -0.49
N PRO A 13 9.58 -5.73 -1.78
CA PRO A 13 8.57 -6.64 -2.32
C PRO A 13 8.70 -8.07 -1.77
N SER A 14 9.85 -8.48 -1.25
CA SER A 14 10.06 -9.83 -0.68
C SER A 14 9.05 -10.15 0.44
N ARG A 15 8.63 -9.12 1.19
CA ARG A 15 7.61 -9.22 2.25
C ARG A 15 6.25 -9.68 1.73
N PHE A 16 5.92 -9.36 0.48
CA PHE A 16 4.68 -9.76 -0.17
C PHE A 16 4.81 -11.11 -0.86
N ALA A 17 5.99 -11.43 -1.40
CA ALA A 17 6.30 -12.75 -1.94
C ALA A 17 6.26 -13.86 -0.86
N ALA A 18 6.48 -13.52 0.40
CA ALA A 18 6.41 -14.44 1.53
C ALA A 18 4.99 -14.65 2.10
N LEU A 19 3.98 -13.91 1.64
CA LEU A 19 2.59 -14.06 2.08
C LEU A 19 1.97 -15.36 1.54
N PRO A 20 0.87 -15.84 2.14
CA PRO A 20 0.05 -16.89 1.53
C PRO A 20 -0.27 -16.56 0.07
N GLY A 21 -0.08 -17.54 -0.81
CA GLY A 21 -0.18 -17.35 -2.26
C GLY A 21 1.14 -17.00 -2.95
N GLY A 22 2.18 -16.59 -2.23
CA GLY A 22 3.53 -16.44 -2.77
C GLY A 22 3.67 -15.29 -3.77
N LYS A 23 4.49 -15.51 -4.82
CA LYS A 23 4.74 -14.56 -5.92
C LYS A 23 3.56 -14.46 -6.90
N ARG A 24 2.39 -14.10 -6.40
CA ARG A 24 1.14 -13.94 -7.19
C ARG A 24 0.88 -12.48 -7.53
N LYS A 25 0.20 -12.23 -8.66
CA LYS A 25 -0.19 -10.88 -9.09
C LYS A 25 -0.96 -10.10 -8.01
N PHE A 26 -1.73 -10.80 -7.17
CA PHE A 26 -2.45 -10.13 -6.09
C PHE A 26 -1.57 -9.67 -4.92
N ASN A 27 -0.49 -10.39 -4.65
CA ASN A 27 0.50 -9.97 -3.66
C ASN A 27 1.36 -8.82 -4.22
N TRP A 28 1.60 -8.81 -5.53
CA TRP A 28 2.22 -7.66 -6.22
C TRP A 28 1.33 -6.41 -6.14
N PHE A 29 0.03 -6.55 -6.37
CA PHE A 29 -0.91 -5.45 -6.22
C PHE A 29 -0.88 -4.85 -4.79
N ALA A 30 -0.83 -5.71 -3.76
CA ALA A 30 -0.71 -5.24 -2.39
C ALA A 30 0.63 -4.54 -2.11
N PHE A 31 1.72 -4.99 -2.74
CA PHE A 31 3.01 -4.31 -2.70
C PHE A 31 2.92 -2.89 -3.29
N GLU A 32 2.35 -2.75 -4.50
CA GLU A 32 2.18 -1.45 -5.16
C GLU A 32 1.27 -0.52 -4.33
N LEU A 33 0.18 -1.05 -3.78
CA LEU A 33 -0.69 -0.29 -2.89
C LEU A 33 0.05 0.22 -1.65
N ALA A 34 0.89 -0.62 -1.02
CA ALA A 34 1.70 -0.19 0.12
C ALA A 34 2.68 0.94 -0.25
N CYS A 35 3.28 0.86 -1.44
CA CYS A 35 4.14 1.90 -2.00
C CYS A 35 3.37 3.20 -2.20
N GLU A 36 2.21 3.15 -2.83
CA GLU A 36 1.36 4.33 -3.07
C GLU A 36 0.89 4.97 -1.76
N ILE A 37 0.48 4.17 -0.76
CA ILE A 37 0.11 4.67 0.59
C ILE A 37 1.31 5.41 1.18
N ARG A 38 2.51 4.81 1.13
CA ARG A 38 3.72 5.42 1.68
C ARG A 38 4.07 6.74 0.99
N GLN A 39 3.86 6.84 -0.32
CA GLN A 39 4.09 8.06 -1.09
C GLN A 39 3.03 9.14 -0.80
N ALA A 40 1.78 8.74 -0.57
CA ALA A 40 0.70 9.67 -0.22
C ALA A 40 0.89 10.33 1.15
N ILE A 41 1.58 9.67 2.09
CA ILE A 41 1.92 10.25 3.41
C ILE A 41 2.96 11.37 3.24
N ALA A 42 2.47 12.60 3.11
CA ALA A 42 3.29 13.79 2.91
C ALA A 42 4.24 14.08 4.10
N PRO A 43 5.38 14.76 3.88
CA PRO A 43 6.36 15.06 4.92
C PRO A 43 5.82 15.70 6.21
N PRO A 44 4.82 16.62 6.17
CA PRO A 44 4.21 17.14 7.40
C PRO A 44 3.51 16.06 8.24
N LEU A 45 2.85 15.08 7.61
CA LEU A 45 2.22 13.97 8.31
C LEU A 45 3.28 13.01 8.86
N VAL A 46 4.36 12.72 8.11
CA VAL A 46 5.51 11.94 8.62
C VAL A 46 6.09 12.56 9.88
N ARG A 47 6.31 13.88 9.91
CA ARG A 47 6.79 14.58 11.11
C ARG A 47 5.82 14.50 12.28
N THR A 48 4.52 14.50 11.99
CA THR A 48 3.47 14.36 13.03
C THR A 48 3.46 12.94 13.60
N LEU A 49 3.58 11.94 12.73
CA LEU A 49 3.70 10.52 13.09
C LEU A 49 4.96 10.27 13.95
N ALA A 50 6.10 10.88 13.60
CA ALA A 50 7.33 10.77 14.38
C ALA A 50 7.16 11.23 15.84
N LYS A 51 6.39 12.30 16.08
CA LYS A 51 6.05 12.77 17.45
C LYS A 51 5.20 11.76 18.24
N ARG A 52 4.65 10.74 17.59
CA ARG A 52 3.88 9.63 18.18
C ARG A 52 4.64 8.30 18.18
N GLY A 53 5.96 8.35 17.98
CA GLY A 53 6.80 7.14 17.99
C GLY A 53 6.70 6.31 16.71
N TYR A 54 6.32 6.92 15.60
CA TYR A 54 6.40 6.32 14.27
C TYR A 54 7.67 6.78 13.55
N ASP A 55 8.74 6.00 13.71
CA ASP A 55 9.91 6.13 12.86
C ASP A 55 9.62 5.68 11.41
N HIS A 56 10.58 5.89 10.51
CA HIS A 56 10.44 5.51 9.11
C HIS A 56 10.16 4.01 8.93
N ALA A 57 10.77 3.15 9.75
CA ALA A 57 10.60 1.70 9.64
C ALA A 57 9.19 1.27 10.08
N ARG A 58 8.64 1.88 11.13
CA ARG A 58 7.29 1.64 11.63
C ARG A 58 6.26 2.13 10.63
N ILE A 59 6.44 3.31 10.03
CA ILE A 59 5.55 3.80 8.96
C ILE A 59 5.50 2.79 7.81
N LYS A 60 6.66 2.27 7.35
CA LYS A 60 6.67 1.24 6.30
C LYS A 60 5.90 -0.02 6.70
N ARG A 61 6.16 -0.54 7.90
CA ARG A 61 5.46 -1.75 8.40
C ARG A 61 3.95 -1.52 8.48
N SER A 62 3.52 -0.33 8.90
CA SER A 62 2.12 0.06 8.93
C SER A 62 1.50 0.15 7.53
N CYS A 63 2.20 0.74 6.54
CA CYS A 63 1.73 0.73 5.15
C CYS A 63 1.58 -0.70 4.59
N ILE A 64 2.54 -1.58 4.87
CA ILE A 64 2.49 -2.99 4.47
C ILE A 64 1.28 -3.69 5.12
N ALA A 65 1.11 -3.55 6.44
CA ALA A 65 0.00 -4.14 7.17
C ALA A 65 -1.35 -3.66 6.64
N LEU A 66 -1.47 -2.35 6.37
CA LEU A 66 -2.69 -1.76 5.81
C LEU A 66 -2.99 -2.34 4.43
N ALA A 67 -2.02 -2.35 3.51
CA ALA A 67 -2.24 -2.86 2.16
C ALA A 67 -2.63 -4.35 2.14
N ILE A 68 -2.04 -5.17 3.02
CA ILE A 68 -2.42 -6.58 3.19
C ILE A 68 -3.86 -6.67 3.74
N GLY A 69 -4.19 -5.91 4.79
CA GLY A 69 -5.54 -5.91 5.36
C GLY A 69 -6.62 -5.48 4.36
N LEU A 70 -6.27 -4.59 3.44
CA LEU A 70 -7.17 -4.09 2.40
C LEU A 70 -7.40 -5.07 1.24
N GLN A 71 -6.58 -6.12 1.08
CA GLN A 71 -6.75 -7.10 0.00
C GLN A 71 -8.18 -7.68 -0.05
N GLY A 72 -8.83 -7.87 1.11
CA GLY A 72 -10.22 -8.31 1.16
C GLY A 72 -11.20 -7.32 0.51
N VAL A 73 -11.05 -6.03 0.81
CA VAL A 73 -11.89 -4.95 0.27
C VAL A 73 -11.63 -4.76 -1.22
N VAL A 74 -10.36 -4.71 -1.61
CA VAL A 74 -9.91 -4.62 -3.01
C VAL A 74 -10.57 -5.72 -3.86
N ARG A 75 -10.58 -6.96 -3.35
CA ARG A 75 -11.18 -8.09 -4.06
C ARG A 75 -12.68 -7.91 -4.26
N LYS A 76 -13.41 -7.44 -3.24
CA LYS A 76 -14.85 -7.17 -3.35
C LYS A 76 -15.13 -6.07 -4.37
N GLN A 77 -14.37 -4.98 -4.30
CA GLN A 77 -14.55 -3.83 -5.18
C GLN A 77 -14.29 -4.20 -6.65
N LEU A 78 -13.17 -4.87 -6.93
CA LEU A 78 -12.79 -5.24 -8.29
C LEU A 78 -13.67 -6.36 -8.90
N ARG A 79 -14.43 -7.08 -8.08
CA ARG A 79 -15.50 -8.01 -8.51
C ARG A 79 -16.86 -7.34 -8.71
N GLY A 80 -16.97 -6.05 -8.38
CA GLY A 80 -18.24 -5.32 -8.39
C GLY A 80 -19.19 -5.71 -7.25
N GLU A 81 -18.70 -6.40 -6.21
CA GLU A 81 -19.51 -6.76 -5.03
C GLU A 81 -19.79 -5.53 -4.14
N ILE A 82 -18.92 -4.52 -4.20
CA ILE A 82 -19.12 -3.19 -3.59
C ILE A 82 -18.82 -2.11 -4.64
N PRO A 83 -19.57 -0.98 -4.63
CA PRO A 83 -19.48 0.03 -5.68
C PRO A 83 -18.19 0.84 -5.63
N GLN A 84 -17.56 0.94 -4.45
CA GLN A 84 -16.36 1.72 -4.21
C GLN A 84 -15.48 1.07 -3.15
N MET A 85 -14.21 1.48 -3.11
CA MET A 85 -13.27 1.03 -2.08
C MET A 85 -13.63 1.68 -0.75
N GLU A 86 -14.12 0.90 0.19
CA GLU A 86 -14.44 1.38 1.55
C GLU A 86 -13.28 1.02 2.49
N ILE A 87 -12.47 2.02 2.81
CA ILE A 87 -11.38 1.86 3.77
C ILE A 87 -11.95 2.15 5.15
N GLY A 88 -12.04 1.10 5.97
CA GLY A 88 -12.54 1.21 7.33
C GLY A 88 -11.57 1.97 8.24
N TRP A 89 -12.12 2.79 9.13
CA TRP A 89 -11.34 3.48 10.16
C TRP A 89 -10.57 2.48 11.04
N ASP A 90 -11.21 1.36 11.38
CA ASP A 90 -10.65 0.22 12.11
C ASP A 90 -9.45 -0.42 11.40
N GLN A 91 -9.48 -0.51 10.08
CA GLN A 91 -8.36 -1.04 9.28
C GLN A 91 -7.13 -0.14 9.36
N VAL A 92 -7.34 1.19 9.31
CA VAL A 92 -6.26 2.16 9.46
C VAL A 92 -5.74 2.20 10.88
N GLU A 93 -6.61 2.17 11.90
CA GLU A 93 -6.20 2.13 13.30
C GLU A 93 -5.42 0.85 13.63
N ALA A 94 -5.87 -0.31 13.13
CA ALA A 94 -5.15 -1.57 13.31
C ALA A 94 -3.73 -1.53 12.72
N ALA A 95 -3.55 -0.86 11.57
CA ALA A 95 -2.25 -0.67 10.95
C ALA A 95 -1.40 0.43 11.62
N PHE A 96 -2.05 1.46 12.16
CA PHE A 96 -1.45 2.62 12.83
C PHE A 96 -2.03 2.84 14.24
N PRO A 97 -1.75 1.92 15.19
CA PRO A 97 -2.35 1.97 16.52
C PRO A 97 -1.88 3.17 17.35
N GLY A 98 -2.75 3.65 18.24
CA GLY A 98 -2.44 4.71 19.22
C GLY A 98 -2.36 6.12 18.63
N LEU A 99 -2.95 6.33 17.45
CA LEU A 99 -3.11 7.64 16.85
C LEU A 99 -4.42 8.30 17.30
N THR A 100 -4.49 9.62 17.16
CA THR A 100 -5.76 10.36 17.35
C THR A 100 -6.62 10.21 16.11
N ASP A 101 -7.94 10.36 16.26
CA ASP A 101 -8.92 10.33 15.16
C ASP A 101 -8.50 11.20 13.97
N LYS A 102 -8.14 12.46 14.23
CA LYS A 102 -7.66 13.39 13.18
C LYS A 102 -6.45 12.88 12.39
N MET A 103 -5.61 12.04 12.99
CA MET A 103 -4.47 11.44 12.29
C MET A 103 -4.90 10.21 11.50
N VAL A 104 -5.85 9.43 12.02
CA VAL A 104 -6.47 8.31 11.29
C VAL A 104 -7.23 8.84 10.07
N ASP A 105 -7.99 9.93 10.20
CA ASP A 105 -8.69 10.59 9.08
C ASP A 105 -7.73 10.99 7.96
N ARG A 106 -6.60 11.61 8.33
CA ARG A 106 -5.57 11.99 7.34
C ARG A 106 -4.94 10.78 6.67
N LEU A 107 -4.81 9.66 7.37
CA LEU A 107 -4.30 8.41 6.80
C LEU A 107 -5.34 7.74 5.91
N LEU A 108 -6.63 7.85 6.23
CA LEU A 108 -7.74 7.45 5.37
C LEU A 108 -7.66 8.24 4.05
N ASP A 109 -7.53 9.56 4.09
CA ASP A 109 -7.38 10.40 2.89
C ASP A 109 -6.16 9.99 2.04
N CYS A 110 -5.03 9.73 2.70
CA CYS A 110 -3.82 9.27 2.03
C CYS A 110 -4.03 7.91 1.35
N THR A 111 -4.76 7.01 1.99
CA THR A 111 -5.05 5.67 1.48
C THR A 111 -6.04 5.73 0.30
N GLY A 112 -7.05 6.59 0.37
CA GLY A 112 -7.94 6.86 -0.77
C GLY A 112 -7.19 7.44 -1.96
N THR A 113 -6.31 8.42 -1.72
CA THR A 113 -5.43 8.99 -2.77
C THR A 113 -4.54 7.92 -3.40
N ALA A 114 -3.93 7.05 -2.58
CA ALA A 114 -3.08 5.96 -3.04
C ALA A 114 -3.84 4.96 -3.90
N TRP A 115 -5.07 4.63 -3.50
CA TRP A 115 -5.98 3.77 -4.26
C TRP A 115 -6.31 4.35 -5.64
N GLU A 116 -6.74 5.62 -5.69
CA GLU A 116 -7.05 6.31 -6.95
C GLU A 116 -5.85 6.39 -7.88
N ARG A 117 -4.67 6.70 -7.33
CA ARG A 117 -3.41 6.72 -8.10
C ARG A 117 -3.08 5.36 -8.69
N LEU A 118 -3.11 4.31 -7.87
CA LEU A 118 -2.85 2.95 -8.32
C LEU A 118 -3.79 2.58 -9.48
N LEU A 119 -5.09 2.83 -9.35
CA LEU A 119 -6.06 2.58 -10.41
C LEU A 119 -5.84 3.44 -11.66
N SER A 120 -5.38 4.69 -11.50
CA SER A 120 -5.11 5.62 -12.61
C SER A 120 -3.92 5.21 -13.48
N TYR A 121 -2.95 4.47 -12.93
CA TYR A 121 -1.85 3.89 -13.73
C TYR A 121 -2.25 2.53 -14.30
N CYS A 122 -3.17 1.84 -13.63
CA CYS A 122 -3.70 0.56 -14.05
C CYS A 122 -4.79 0.66 -15.14
N VAL A 123 -4.98 1.76 -15.89
CA VAL A 123 -6.12 1.94 -16.85
C VAL A 123 -6.30 0.79 -17.86
N ALA A 124 -5.28 -0.03 -18.10
CA ALA A 124 -5.35 -1.23 -18.93
C ALA A 124 -5.70 -2.55 -18.20
N CYS A 125 -5.72 -2.59 -16.85
CA CYS A 125 -5.62 -3.84 -16.09
C CYS A 125 -6.22 -3.90 -14.65
N PRO A 126 -7.09 -3.00 -14.13
CA PRO A 126 -7.47 -3.12 -12.71
C PRO A 126 -8.22 -4.43 -12.45
N SER A 127 -9.04 -4.85 -13.43
CA SER A 127 -9.72 -6.13 -13.43
C SER A 127 -8.76 -7.31 -13.65
N ALA A 128 -7.67 -7.17 -14.41
CA ALA A 128 -6.77 -8.29 -14.67
C ALA A 128 -5.92 -8.65 -13.45
N CYS A 129 -5.61 -7.71 -12.55
CA CYS A 129 -5.04 -8.04 -11.23
C CYS A 129 -5.98 -8.94 -10.39
N VAL A 130 -7.29 -8.95 -10.66
CA VAL A 130 -8.27 -9.83 -10.02
C VAL A 130 -8.62 -11.07 -10.83
N THR A 131 -8.79 -10.94 -12.15
CA THR A 131 -9.01 -12.05 -13.08
C THR A 131 -7.83 -13.02 -13.03
N ASN A 132 -6.61 -12.48 -13.01
CA ASN A 132 -5.36 -13.23 -13.01
C ASN A 132 -4.66 -13.17 -11.63
N LYS A 133 -5.41 -12.87 -10.56
CA LYS A 133 -4.87 -12.72 -9.19
C LYS A 133 -3.98 -13.86 -8.72
N ASP A 134 -4.29 -15.07 -9.18
CA ASP A 134 -3.60 -16.30 -8.79
C ASP A 134 -2.46 -16.67 -9.73
N ASP A 135 -2.30 -15.95 -10.84
CA ASP A 135 -1.17 -16.12 -11.73
C ASP A 135 0.11 -15.71 -11.02
N TYR A 136 1.19 -16.36 -11.44
CA TYR A 136 2.53 -15.93 -11.13
C TYR A 136 2.78 -14.48 -11.56
N CYS A 137 3.48 -13.72 -10.71
CA CYS A 137 3.92 -12.38 -11.02
C CYS A 137 5.44 -12.36 -11.21
N PRO A 138 5.94 -12.24 -12.46
CA PRO A 138 7.37 -12.25 -12.75
C PRO A 138 8.11 -11.03 -12.19
N MET A 139 7.38 -9.96 -11.83
CA MET A 139 7.97 -8.76 -11.21
C MET A 139 8.68 -9.05 -9.88
N PHE A 140 8.29 -10.13 -9.18
CA PHE A 140 8.99 -10.59 -7.98
C PHE A 140 10.34 -11.28 -8.24
N ASP A 141 10.69 -11.55 -9.51
CA ASP A 141 12.01 -12.05 -9.91
C ASP A 141 12.84 -11.00 -10.63
N ASP A 142 12.26 -9.84 -10.92
CA ASP A 142 12.93 -8.79 -11.66
C ASP A 142 14.06 -8.21 -10.78
N PRO A 143 15.33 -8.24 -11.25
CA PRO A 143 16.47 -7.68 -10.53
C PRO A 143 16.27 -6.22 -10.09
N LEU A 144 15.49 -5.43 -10.85
CA LEU A 144 15.13 -4.06 -10.49
C LEU A 144 14.42 -3.94 -9.13
N TYR A 145 13.80 -5.02 -8.68
CA TYR A 145 13.03 -5.13 -7.45
C TYR A 145 13.62 -6.15 -6.46
N SER A 146 14.64 -6.90 -6.87
CA SER A 146 15.25 -7.97 -6.07
C SER A 146 16.68 -7.69 -5.60
N ASP A 147 17.25 -6.53 -5.95
CA ASP A 147 18.52 -6.05 -5.39
C ASP A 147 18.30 -4.95 -4.34
N GLY A 148 18.46 -5.36 -3.07
CA GLY A 148 18.61 -4.51 -1.89
C GLY A 148 19.47 -5.22 -0.85
#